data_AF-N6VHF9-F1
#
_entry.id   AF-N6VHF9-F1
#
_cell.length_a   1.000
_cell.length_b   1.000
_cell.length_c   1.000
_cell.angle_alpha   90.00
_cell.angle_beta   90.00
_cell.angle_gamma   90.00
#
_symmetry.space_group_name_H-M   'P 1'
#
loop_
_entity.id
_entity.type
_entity.pdbx_description
1 polymer ?
#
loop_
_entity_poly.entity_id
_entity_poly.type
_entity_poly.pdbx_seq_one_letter_code
_entity_poly.pdbx_strand_id
1 'polypeptide(L)'
;MTPATTIVKYLGGAKSVSLLVHCHISAVYKWTYPVEKREGKGGIIPAKYQIMLLNYAKRNNIDLRPDDFFYPERLQNLMQQKETSPTSTFTESSAINEHQQDNTPYQPEERI
;
A
#
# COMPACT_ATOMS: atom_id res chain seq x y z
N MET A 1 14.60 -5.18 0.78
CA MET A 1 13.51 -4.63 1.63
C MET A 1 13.55 -5.37 2.96
N THR A 2 13.47 -4.70 4.11
CA THR A 2 13.58 -5.37 5.43
C THR A 2 12.25 -5.95 5.90
N PRO A 3 12.24 -6.97 6.79
CA PRO A 3 11.00 -7.53 7.36
C PRO A 3 10.08 -6.45 7.96
N ALA A 4 10.63 -5.53 8.75
CA ALA A 4 9.87 -4.43 9.32
C ALA A 4 9.24 -3.54 8.24
N THR A 5 9.97 -3.22 7.16
CA THR A 5 9.44 -2.40 6.07
C THR A 5 8.29 -3.11 5.35
N THR A 6 8.43 -4.41 5.08
CA THR A 6 7.39 -5.22 4.43
C THR A 6 6.13 -5.31 5.26
N ILE A 7 6.25 -5.68 6.54
CA ILE A 7 5.10 -5.80 7.45
C ILE A 7 4.41 -4.46 7.63
N VAL A 8 5.17 -3.38 7.83
CA VAL A 8 4.59 -2.03 7.98
C VAL A 8 3.85 -1.61 6.71
N LYS A 9 4.39 -1.84 5.51
CA LYS A 9 3.68 -1.55 4.25
C LYS A 9 2.41 -2.41 4.13
N TYR A 10 2.52 -3.71 4.41
CA TYR A 10 1.40 -4.66 4.31
C TYR A 10 0.22 -4.32 5.23
N LEU A 11 0.50 -3.82 6.44
CA LEU A 11 -0.50 -3.42 7.43
C LEU A 11 -1.01 -1.97 7.26
N GLY A 12 -0.74 -1.34 6.11
CA GLY A 12 -1.27 -0.01 5.80
C GLY A 12 -0.42 1.16 6.31
N GLY A 13 0.87 0.94 6.57
CA GLY A 13 1.86 1.98 6.84
C GLY A 13 2.10 2.28 8.33
N ALA A 14 3.10 3.14 8.58
CA ALA A 14 3.61 3.40 9.93
C ALA A 14 2.56 3.99 10.87
N LYS A 15 1.66 4.84 10.36
CA LYS A 15 0.57 5.43 11.14
C LYS A 15 -0.40 4.35 11.63
N SER A 16 -0.88 3.49 10.75
CA SER A 16 -1.80 2.39 11.08
C SER A 16 -1.20 1.44 12.11
N VAL A 17 0.06 1.05 11.91
CA VAL A 17 0.79 0.18 12.85
C VAL A 17 0.99 0.86 14.21
N SER A 18 1.30 2.17 14.23
CA SER A 18 1.49 2.91 15.48
C SER A 18 0.23 2.95 16.36
N LEU A 19 -0.94 3.11 15.72
CA LEU A 19 -2.24 3.06 16.38
C LEU A 19 -2.55 1.65 16.89
N LEU A 20 -2.31 0.63 16.06
CA LEU A 20 -2.53 -0.78 16.40
C LEU A 20 -1.76 -1.20 17.66
N VAL A 21 -0.47 -0.85 17.73
CA VAL A 21 0.40 -1.26 18.84
C VAL A 21 0.49 -0.25 19.98
N HIS A 22 -0.29 0.83 19.94
CA HIS A 22 -0.29 1.93 20.91
C HIS A 22 1.13 2.47 21.19
N CYS A 23 1.86 2.84 20.14
CA CYS A 23 3.18 3.46 20.28
C CYS A 23 3.31 4.69 19.38
N HIS A 24 4.32 5.53 19.66
CA HIS A 24 4.57 6.70 18.83
C HIS A 24 5.01 6.31 17.41
N ILE A 25 4.52 7.01 16.38
CA ILE A 25 4.84 6.71 14.97
C ILE A 25 6.35 6.70 14.68
N SER A 26 7.13 7.56 15.36
CA SER A 26 8.59 7.57 15.22
C SER A 26 9.24 6.26 15.67
N ALA A 27 8.65 5.53 16.62
CA ALA A 27 9.16 4.22 17.02
C ALA A 27 9.01 3.21 15.87
N VAL A 28 7.88 3.24 15.16
CA VAL A 28 7.63 2.38 13.99
C VAL A 28 8.65 2.66 12.89
N TYR A 29 8.96 3.93 12.62
CA TYR A 29 10.02 4.29 11.67
C TYR A 29 11.40 3.78 12.11
N LYS A 30 11.73 3.83 13.41
CA LYS A 30 13.00 3.27 13.90
C LYS A 30 13.12 1.77 13.66
N TRP A 31 12.00 1.03 13.59
CA TRP A 31 12.06 -0.40 13.25
C TRP A 31 12.56 -0.65 11.84
N THR A 32 12.26 0.26 10.90
CA THR A 32 12.66 0.11 9.50
C THR A 32 14.08 0.62 9.22
N TYR A 33 14.66 1.41 10.13
CA TYR A 33 16.00 1.97 9.98
C TYR A 33 17.10 0.93 10.28
N PRO A 34 18.27 1.07 9.59
CA PRO A 34 19.46 0.31 9.94
C PRO A 34 19.98 0.72 11.33
N VAL A 35 20.75 -0.14 12.00
CA VAL A 35 21.14 0.06 13.41
C VAL A 35 22.01 1.30 13.63
N GLU A 36 22.74 1.71 12.60
CA GLU A 36 23.64 2.86 12.61
C GLU A 36 22.89 4.20 12.60
N LYS A 37 21.59 4.19 12.28
CA LYS A 37 20.80 5.41 12.06
C LYS A 37 19.73 5.59 13.12
N ARG A 38 19.77 6.71 13.86
CA ARG A 38 18.66 7.22 14.69
C ARG A 38 18.07 6.16 15.64
N GLU A 39 18.93 5.36 16.27
CA GLU A 39 18.53 4.24 17.15
C GLU A 39 17.68 3.17 16.45
N GLY A 40 18.00 2.92 15.17
CA GLY A 40 17.31 1.95 14.34
C GLY A 40 17.40 0.53 14.88
N LYS A 41 16.47 -0.33 14.46
CA LYS A 41 16.38 -1.74 14.89
C LYS A 41 16.85 -2.72 13.82
N GLY A 42 17.58 -2.24 12.81
CA GLY A 42 18.14 -3.09 11.76
C GLY A 42 17.09 -3.67 10.82
N GLY A 43 15.91 -3.05 10.71
CA GLY A 43 14.83 -3.61 9.92
C GLY A 43 14.02 -4.70 10.63
N ILE A 44 14.14 -4.82 11.96
CA ILE A 44 13.46 -5.83 12.78
C ILE A 44 12.39 -5.17 13.65
N ILE A 45 11.21 -5.78 13.72
CA ILE A 45 10.16 -5.39 14.66
C ILE A 45 10.47 -6.02 16.03
N PRO A 46 10.54 -5.24 17.13
CA PRO A 46 10.80 -5.80 18.46
C PRO A 46 9.76 -6.84 18.88
N ALA A 47 10.20 -7.92 19.54
CA ALA A 47 9.38 -9.10 19.89
C ALA A 47 8.04 -8.76 20.55
N LYS A 48 8.01 -7.79 21.47
CA LYS A 48 6.77 -7.37 22.15
C LYS A 48 5.67 -6.90 21.17
N TYR A 49 6.06 -6.29 20.06
CA TYR A 49 5.13 -5.80 19.04
C TYR A 49 4.75 -6.89 18.04
N GLN A 50 5.60 -7.90 17.81
CA GLN A 50 5.30 -9.01 16.92
C GLN A 50 4.02 -9.76 17.37
N ILE A 51 3.92 -10.06 18.67
CA ILE A 51 2.75 -10.72 19.25
C ILE A 51 1.47 -9.90 19.06
N MET A 52 1.55 -8.57 19.26
CA MET A 52 0.40 -7.67 19.08
C MET A 52 -0.08 -7.65 17.63
N LEU A 53 0.85 -7.60 16.67
CA LEU A 53 0.56 -7.59 15.24
C LEU A 53 -0.04 -8.92 14.77
N LEU A 54 0.50 -10.05 15.23
CA LEU A 54 -0.06 -11.38 14.95
C LEU A 54 -1.48 -11.54 15.51
N ASN A 55 -1.71 -11.09 16.74
CA ASN A 55 -3.05 -11.11 17.34
C ASN A 55 -4.05 -10.24 16.58
N TYR A 56 -3.63 -9.04 16.17
CA TYR A 56 -4.45 -8.18 15.32
C TYR A 56 -4.76 -8.85 13.98
N ALA A 57 -3.75 -9.42 13.33
CA ALA A 57 -3.92 -10.08 12.04
C ALA A 57 -4.92 -11.24 12.12
N LYS A 58 -4.80 -12.08 13.16
CA LYS A 58 -5.74 -13.17 13.43
C LYS A 58 -7.18 -12.66 13.63
N ARG A 59 -7.38 -11.58 14.39
CA ARG A 59 -8.72 -11.01 14.64
C ARG A 59 -9.36 -10.39 13.41
N ASN A 60 -8.56 -9.90 12.47
CA ASN A 60 -9.01 -9.18 11.28
C ASN A 60 -8.89 -10.02 9.99
N ASN A 61 -8.66 -11.34 10.10
CA ASN A 61 -8.48 -12.26 8.97
C ASN A 61 -7.40 -11.81 7.97
N ILE A 62 -6.29 -11.28 8.49
CA ILE A 62 -5.12 -10.88 7.70
C ILE A 62 -4.12 -12.05 7.71
N ASP A 63 -3.68 -12.51 6.54
CA ASP A 63 -2.65 -13.56 6.40
C ASP A 63 -1.23 -13.00 6.67
N LEU A 64 -0.97 -12.65 7.94
CA LEU A 64 0.36 -12.35 8.48
C LEU A 64 0.83 -13.52 9.33
N ARG A 65 2.01 -14.05 9.05
CA ARG A 65 2.58 -15.25 9.69
C ARG A 65 3.81 -14.90 10.52
N PRO A 66 4.16 -15.71 11.54
CA PRO A 66 5.39 -15.52 12.31
C PRO A 66 6.65 -15.47 11.44
N ASP A 67 6.70 -16.29 10.39
CA ASP A 67 7.85 -16.36 9.49
C ASP A 67 8.13 -15.03 8.77
N ASP A 68 7.09 -14.22 8.50
CA ASP A 68 7.24 -12.95 7.77
C ASP A 68 8.07 -11.91 8.55
N PHE A 69 8.25 -12.11 9.86
CA PHE A 69 9.10 -11.26 10.70
C PHE A 69 10.59 -11.51 10.47
N PHE A 70 10.94 -12.61 9.81
CA PHE A 70 12.32 -13.02 9.50
C PHE A 70 12.55 -13.12 7.99
N TYR A 71 11.57 -13.66 7.26
CA TYR A 71 11.64 -14.00 5.84
C TYR A 71 10.48 -13.32 5.08
N PRO A 72 10.66 -12.07 4.62
CA PRO A 72 9.57 -11.27 4.06
C PRO A 72 9.18 -11.65 2.62
N GLU A 73 9.89 -12.59 1.98
CA GLU A 73 9.74 -12.94 0.56
C GLU A 73 8.31 -13.39 0.25
N ARG A 74 7.72 -14.23 1.11
CA ARG A 74 6.33 -14.69 0.98
C ARG A 74 5.35 -13.52 0.96
N LEU A 75 5.50 -12.59 1.90
CA LEU A 75 4.61 -11.44 2.05
C LEU A 75 4.80 -10.44 0.90
N GLN A 76 6.03 -10.25 0.43
CA GLN A 76 6.34 -9.43 -0.74
C GLN A 76 5.67 -9.99 -2.02
N ASN A 77 5.73 -11.30 -2.22
CA ASN A 77 5.07 -11.95 -3.37
C ASN A 77 3.55 -11.78 -3.32
N LEU A 78 2.94 -11.92 -2.14
CA LEU A 78 1.51 -11.70 -1.94
C LEU A 78 1.09 -10.25 -2.28
N MET A 79 1.92 -9.27 -1.94
CA MET A 79 1.68 -7.87 -2.26
C MET A 79 1.79 -7.59 -3.76
N GLN A 80 2.79 -8.18 -4.44
CA GLN A 80 2.96 -8.03 -5.89
C GLN A 80 1.78 -8.63 -6.66
N GLN A 81 1.31 -9.82 -6.27
CA GLN A 81 0.15 -10.46 -6.92
C GLN A 81 -1.14 -9.61 -6.84
N LYS A 82 -1.32 -8.87 -5.74
CA LYS A 82 -2.44 -7.91 -5.60
C LYS A 82 -2.31 -6.71 -6.52
N GLU A 83 -1.09 -6.26 -6.80
CA GLU A 83 -0.81 -5.12 -7.69
C GLU A 83 -0.86 -5.53 -9.18
N THR A 84 -0.52 -6.78 -9.51
CA THR A 84 -0.51 -7.31 -10.89
C THR A 84 -1.79 -8.03 -11.31
N SER A 85 -2.86 -7.94 -10.53
CA SER A 85 -4.20 -8.34 -10.98
C SER A 85 -4.86 -7.10 -11.59
N PRO A 86 -4.71 -6.82 -12.90
CA PRO A 86 -5.58 -5.86 -13.54
C PRO A 86 -6.99 -6.45 -13.50
N THR A 87 -7.96 -5.59 -13.23
CA THR A 87 -9.32 -5.72 -13.72
C THR A 87 -9.29 -6.32 -15.13
N SER A 88 -9.59 -7.61 -15.24
CA SER A 88 -9.85 -8.26 -16.52
C SER A 88 -11.24 -7.82 -17.01
N THR A 89 -11.33 -6.58 -17.47
CA THR A 89 -12.28 -6.18 -18.50
C THR A 89 -11.49 -5.91 -19.76
N PHE A 90 -11.05 -6.99 -20.41
CA PHE A 90 -10.88 -6.98 -21.85
C PHE A 90 -12.29 -6.81 -22.44
N THR A 91 -12.61 -5.60 -22.88
CA THR A 91 -13.62 -5.38 -23.91
C THR A 91 -12.97 -4.52 -24.98
N GLU A 92 -12.15 -5.16 -25.79
CA GLU A 92 -11.78 -4.65 -27.09
C GLU A 92 -12.95 -4.91 -28.04
N SER A 93 -13.90 -3.98 -28.08
CA SER A 93 -14.94 -3.92 -29.10
C SER A 93 -15.36 -2.47 -29.29
N SER A 94 -14.88 -1.86 -30.37
CA SER A 94 -15.72 -1.31 -31.43
C SER A 94 -15.04 -0.13 -32.09
N ALA A 95 -14.62 -0.37 -33.34
CA ALA A 95 -14.34 0.66 -34.32
C ALA A 95 -15.54 1.60 -34.44
N ILE A 96 -15.29 2.91 -34.36
CA ILE A 96 -16.15 3.90 -35.01
C ILE A 96 -15.22 4.92 -35.65
N ASN A 97 -15.05 4.75 -36.96
CA ASN A 97 -14.59 5.80 -37.87
C ASN A 97 -15.83 6.61 -38.29
N GLU A 98 -15.60 7.83 -38.78
CA GLU A 98 -16.53 8.74 -39.49
C GLU A 98 -17.01 10.01 -38.74
N HIS A 99 -16.25 11.08 -38.98
CA HIS A 99 -16.68 12.36 -39.58
C HIS A 99 -18.13 12.84 -39.35
N GLN A 100 -18.29 13.99 -38.68
CA GLN A 100 -18.73 15.24 -39.32
C GLN A 100 -18.45 16.42 -38.37
N GLN A 101 -17.69 17.40 -38.85
CA GLN A 101 -17.60 18.73 -38.23
C GLN A 101 -18.78 19.55 -38.75
N ASP A 102 -19.67 19.97 -37.86
CA ASP A 102 -20.70 20.96 -38.20
C ASP A 102 -20.37 22.26 -37.45
N ASN A 103 -19.72 23.18 -38.18
CA ASN A 103 -19.36 24.50 -37.69
C ASN A 103 -20.56 25.44 -37.92
N THR A 104 -21.35 25.70 -36.88
CA THR A 104 -22.36 26.76 -36.90
C THR A 104 -21.74 28.09 -36.47
N PRO A 105 -21.86 29.20 -37.24
CA PRO A 105 -21.29 30.50 -36.86
C PRO A 105 -22.15 31.24 -35.83
N TYR A 106 -21.53 31.68 -34.74
CA TYR A 106 -22.11 32.54 -33.71
C TYR A 106 -22.23 33.99 -34.24
N GLN A 107 -23.43 34.61 -34.18
CA GLN A 107 -23.65 36.04 -34.44
C GLN A 107 -23.88 36.77 -33.10
N PRO A 108 -23.15 37.85 -32.78
CA PRO A 108 -23.44 38.66 -31.61
C PRO A 108 -24.42 39.79 -31.92
N GLU A 109 -25.57 39.79 -31.24
CA GLU A 109 -26.52 40.91 -31.19
C GLU A 109 -26.04 41.95 -30.16
N GLU A 110 -25.61 43.13 -30.62
CA GLU A 110 -25.38 44.30 -29.77
C GLU A 110 -26.70 45.07 -29.57
N ARG A 111 -27.12 45.16 -28.31
CA ARG A 111 -28.17 46.03 -27.79
C ARG A 111 -27.71 47.49 -27.80
N ILE A 112 -28.58 48.40 -28.24
CA ILE A 112 -28.67 49.79 -27.75
C ILE A 112 -30.09 50.01 -27.25
#